data_AF-A0A0E9M044-F1
#
_entry.id   AF-A0A0E9M044-F1
#
_cell.length_a   1.000
_cell.length_b   1.000
_cell.length_c   1.000
_cell.angle_alpha   90.00
_cell.angle_beta   90.00
_cell.angle_gamma   90.00
#
_symmetry.space_group_name_H-M   'P 1'
#
loop_
_entity.id
_entity.type
_entity.pdbx_description
1 polymer ?
#
loop_
_entity_poly.entity_id
_entity_poly.type
_entity_poly.pdbx_seq_one_letter_code
_entity_poly.pdbx_strand_id
1 'polypeptide(L)'
;MSSPFLVKGVDLLNIYGLTLIGVGLMAGLFTRVSLIGGMVLLAFYYLSHPPLPLLSYSMPSEGSYLIVNKTLIELFSMAVLLVFPTWHRIGIDRLLKIS
;
A
#
# COMPACT_ATOMS: atom_id res chain seq x y z
N MET A 1 28.07 -2.79 -5.46
CA MET A 1 27.73 -4.22 -5.36
C MET A 1 26.60 -4.37 -4.36
N SER A 2 25.36 -4.50 -4.83
CA SER A 2 24.23 -4.85 -3.96
C SER A 2 24.51 -6.23 -3.39
N SER A 3 24.67 -6.36 -2.08
CA SER A 3 24.81 -7.66 -1.43
C SER A 3 23.51 -8.44 -1.67
N PRO A 4 23.55 -9.61 -2.34
CA PRO A 4 22.34 -10.38 -2.69
C PRO A 4 21.46 -10.70 -1.48
N PHE A 5 22.07 -10.75 -0.30
CA PHE A 5 21.39 -10.95 0.98
C PHE A 5 20.50 -9.76 1.38
N LEU A 6 20.96 -8.51 1.18
CA LEU A 6 20.17 -7.32 1.55
C LEU A 6 18.95 -7.16 0.65
N VAL A 7 19.09 -7.40 -0.66
CA VAL A 7 17.97 -7.32 -1.61
C VAL A 7 16.91 -8.38 -1.28
N LYS A 8 17.34 -9.63 -1.04
CA LYS A 8 16.42 -10.71 -0.64
C LYS A 8 15.70 -10.42 0.68
N GLY A 9 16.39 -9.85 1.67
CA GLY A 9 15.79 -9.49 2.95
C GLY A 9 14.70 -8.42 2.80
N VAL A 10 14.97 -7.38 1.98
CA VAL A 10 14.00 -6.32 1.69
C VAL A 10 12.81 -6.85 0.88
N ASP A 11 13.04 -7.73 -0.09
CA ASP A 11 11.95 -8.36 -0.87
C ASP A 11 11.02 -9.17 0.03
N LEU A 12 11.59 -9.97 0.93
CA LEU A 12 10.79 -10.75 1.90
C LEU A 12 9.96 -9.83 2.80
N LEU A 13 10.57 -8.76 3.31
CA LEU A 13 9.91 -7.78 4.18
C LEU A 13 8.78 -7.05 3.44
N ASN A 14 8.97 -6.70 2.17
CA ASN A 14 7.93 -6.09 1.35
C ASN A 14 6.76 -7.04 1.12
N ILE A 15 7.02 -8.29 0.77
CA ILE A 15 5.98 -9.29 0.52
C ILE A 15 5.17 -9.54 1.79
N TYR A 16 5.84 -9.88 2.90
CA TYR A 16 5.15 -10.17 4.15
C TYR A 16 4.53 -8.92 4.78
N GLY A 17 5.20 -7.77 4.68
CA GLY A 17 4.69 -6.49 5.17
C GLY A 17 3.39 -6.09 4.48
N LEU A 18 3.37 -6.09 3.15
CA LEU A 18 2.18 -5.74 2.38
C LEU A 18 1.06 -6.78 2.59
N THR A 19 1.40 -8.06 2.67
CA THR A 19 0.42 -9.13 2.93
C THR A 19 -0.22 -8.98 4.31
N LEU A 20 0.58 -8.74 5.36
CA LEU A 20 0.07 -8.54 6.72
C LEU A 20 -0.81 -7.29 6.82
N ILE A 21 -0.43 -6.21 6.13
CA ILE A 21 -1.25 -5.00 6.05
C ILE A 21 -2.58 -5.29 5.36
N GLY A 22 -2.57 -5.98 4.21
CA GLY A 22 -3.78 -6.37 3.50
C GLY A 22 -4.70 -7.22 4.36
N VAL A 23 -4.16 -8.24 5.03
CA VAL A 23 -4.91 -9.09 5.96
C VAL A 23 -5.45 -8.29 7.14
N GLY A 24 -4.68 -7.36 7.70
CA GLY A 24 -5.11 -6.47 8.78
C GLY A 24 -6.27 -5.56 8.38
N LEU A 25 -6.26 -5.02 7.15
CA LEU A 25 -7.36 -4.24 6.59
C LEU A 25 -8.61 -5.10 6.33
N MET A 26 -8.43 -6.31 5.78
CA MET A 26 -9.54 -7.24 5.50
C MET A 26 -10.20 -7.76 6.78
N ALA A 27 -9.40 -8.09 7.80
CA ALA A 27 -9.88 -8.51 9.11
C ALA A 27 -10.46 -7.33 9.92
N GLY A 28 -10.11 -6.09 9.58
CA GLY A 28 -10.49 -4.90 10.34
C GLY A 28 -9.93 -4.92 11.76
N LEU A 29 -8.69 -5.39 11.91
CA LEU A 29 -7.94 -5.44 13.17
C LEU A 29 -6.78 -4.43 13.09
N PHE A 30 -6.66 -3.54 14.09
CA PHE A 30 -5.68 -2.45 14.09
C PHE A 30 -5.74 -1.62 12.80
N THR A 31 -6.94 -1.32 12.33
CA THR A 31 -7.15 -0.76 10.99
C THR A 31 -6.37 0.55 10.77
N ARG A 32 -6.23 1.39 11.80
CA ARG A 32 -5.39 2.61 11.74
C ARG A 32 -3.91 2.30 11.51
N VAL A 33 -3.35 1.32 12.21
CA VAL A 33 -1.93 0.93 12.07
C VAL A 33 -1.69 0.32 10.69
N SER A 34 -2.60 -0.55 10.24
CA SER A 34 -2.54 -1.16 8.90
C SER A 34 -2.65 -0.11 7.78
N LEU A 35 -3.53 0.89 7.93
CA LEU A 35 -3.65 1.99 6.98
C LEU A 35 -2.39 2.85 6.91
N ILE A 36 -1.88 3.28 8.06
CA ILE A 36 -0.65 4.09 8.12
C ILE A 36 0.54 3.27 7.59
N GLY A 37 0.69 2.01 8.00
CA GLY A 37 1.75 1.11 7.55
C GLY A 37 1.73 0.88 6.04
N GLY A 38 0.56 0.64 5.46
CA GLY A 38 0.42 0.48 4.01
C GLY A 38 0.68 1.76 3.24
N MET A 39 0.19 2.89 3.71
CA MET A 39 0.49 4.18 3.09
C MET A 39 2.00 4.48 3.09
N VAL A 40 2.70 4.20 4.19
CA VAL A 40 4.16 4.38 4.28
C VAL A 40 4.88 3.45 3.31
N LEU A 41 4.54 2.16 3.27
CA LEU A 41 5.16 1.19 2.35
C LEU A 41 4.91 1.54 0.87
N LEU A 42 3.67 1.90 0.51
CA LEU A 42 3.33 2.31 -0.85
C LEU A 42 4.01 3.64 -1.23
N ALA A 43 4.15 4.58 -0.31
CA ALA A 43 4.91 5.81 -0.53
C ALA A 43 6.39 5.52 -0.79
N PHE A 44 7.02 4.63 -0.01
CA PHE A 44 8.39 4.19 -0.25
C PHE A 44 8.54 3.49 -1.60
N TYR A 45 7.55 2.67 -2.00
CA TYR A 45 7.55 2.02 -3.31
C TYR A 45 7.49 3.04 -4.45
N TYR A 46 6.58 4.01 -4.36
CA TYR A 46 6.43 5.08 -5.34
C TYR A 46 7.68 5.97 -5.43
N LEU A 47 8.32 6.28 -4.30
CA LEU A 47 9.54 7.08 -4.26
C LEU A 47 10.78 6.31 -4.76
N SER A 48 10.87 5.01 -4.49
CA SER A 48 11.99 4.17 -4.91
C SER A 48 11.93 3.82 -6.40
N HIS A 49 10.72 3.66 -6.94
CA HIS A 49 10.48 3.38 -8.35
C HIS A 49 9.43 4.34 -8.89
N PRO A 50 9.78 5.63 -9.07
CA PRO A 50 8.87 6.57 -9.69
C PRO A 50 8.56 6.05 -11.10
N PRO A 51 7.28 5.86 -11.45
CA PRO A 51 6.88 5.46 -12.79
C PRO A 51 7.15 6.65 -13.73
N LEU A 52 8.40 6.79 -14.17
CA LEU A 52 8.84 7.83 -15.09
C LEU A 52 8.33 7.47 -16.51
N PRO A 53 7.42 8.26 -17.11
CA PRO A 53 6.78 7.92 -18.39
C PRO A 53 7.71 7.99 -19.62
N LEU A 54 9.00 8.28 -19.45
CA LEU A 54 9.86 8.74 -20.55
C LEU A 54 10.40 7.64 -21.48
N LEU A 55 10.22 6.35 -21.18
CA LEU A 55 10.84 5.26 -21.95
C LEU A 55 9.91 4.11 -22.39
N SER A 56 8.63 4.13 -22.02
CA SER A 56 7.70 3.02 -22.32
C SER A 56 6.46 3.52 -23.09
N TYR A 57 6.69 4.10 -24.26
CA TYR A 57 5.63 4.50 -25.21
C TYR A 57 5.14 3.31 -26.09
N SER A 58 5.61 2.09 -25.82
CA SER A 58 5.55 0.97 -26.77
C SER A 58 4.59 -0.17 -26.41
N MET A 59 3.57 0.08 -25.56
CA MET A 59 2.53 -0.92 -25.24
C MET A 59 1.15 -0.26 -25.27
N PRO A 60 0.25 -0.64 -26.21
CA PRO A 60 -1.10 -0.14 -26.23
C PRO A 60 -1.97 -0.98 -25.29
N SER A 61 -2.03 -0.65 -24.00
CA SER A 61 -3.12 -1.13 -23.14
C SER A 61 -3.37 -0.23 -21.93
N GLU A 62 -4.55 0.39 -21.96
CA GLU A 62 -5.38 0.82 -20.82
C GLU A 62 -4.89 2.01 -19.95
N GLY A 63 -5.29 3.22 -20.40
CA GLY A 63 -5.86 4.26 -19.54
C GLY A 63 -5.05 4.79 -18.35
N SER A 64 -4.51 6.01 -18.51
CA SER A 64 -4.10 6.92 -17.43
C SER A 64 -2.72 6.72 -16.75
N TYR A 65 -1.70 6.22 -17.46
CA TYR A 65 -0.33 6.10 -16.92
C TYR A 65 0.52 7.39 -16.92
N LEU A 66 -0.03 8.55 -17.30
CA LEU A 66 0.80 9.75 -17.49
C LEU A 66 1.36 10.32 -16.17
N ILE A 67 0.64 10.15 -15.05
CA ILE A 67 1.02 10.65 -13.71
C ILE A 67 0.49 9.74 -12.58
N VAL A 68 -0.64 9.06 -12.81
CA VAL A 68 -1.39 8.30 -11.79
C VAL A 68 -1.26 6.80 -12.02
N ASN A 69 -0.46 6.11 -11.19
CA ASN A 69 -0.32 4.64 -11.21
C ASN A 69 -1.23 3.98 -10.16
N LYS A 70 -1.51 2.69 -10.29
CA LYS A 70 -2.26 1.86 -9.33
C LYS A 70 -1.77 2.02 -7.89
N THR A 71 -0.46 2.04 -7.65
CA THR A 71 0.11 2.27 -6.30
C THR A 71 -0.30 3.61 -5.70
N LEU A 72 -0.40 4.66 -6.53
CA LEU A 72 -0.83 5.98 -6.11
C LEU A 72 -2.33 5.98 -5.82
N ILE A 73 -3.14 5.31 -6.66
CA ILE A 73 -4.58 5.12 -6.42
C ILE A 73 -4.82 4.35 -5.11
N GLU A 74 -4.05 3.30 -4.83
CA GLU A 74 -4.11 2.53 -3.57
C GLU A 74 -3.78 3.41 -2.37
N LEU A 75 -2.72 4.23 -2.46
CA LEU A 75 -2.34 5.16 -1.40
C LEU A 75 -3.42 6.21 -1.13
N PHE A 76 -4.02 6.78 -2.17
CA PHE A 76 -5.16 7.70 -2.03
C PHE A 76 -6.38 7.01 -1.44
N SER A 77 -6.66 5.77 -1.84
CA SER A 77 -7.78 4.98 -1.29
C SER A 77 -7.61 4.75 0.21
N MET A 78 -6.40 4.40 0.66
CA MET A 78 -6.07 4.27 2.08
C MET A 78 -6.18 5.61 2.82
N ALA A 79 -5.80 6.73 2.18
CA ALA A 79 -5.97 8.06 2.75
C ALA A 79 -7.45 8.43 2.93
N VAL A 80 -8.33 8.15 1.96
CA VAL A 80 -9.77 8.44 2.15
C VAL A 80 -10.38 7.50 3.18
N LEU A 81 -9.94 6.24 3.27
CA LEU A 81 -10.34 5.36 4.38
C LEU A 81 -9.92 5.96 5.72
N LEU A 82 -8.71 6.51 5.85
CA LEU A 82 -8.26 7.19 7.07
C LEU A 82 -9.17 8.37 7.47
N VAL A 83 -9.59 9.18 6.49
CA VAL A 83 -10.45 10.35 6.70
C VAL A 83 -11.90 9.95 6.99
N PHE A 84 -12.41 8.92 6.29
CA PHE A 84 -13.73 8.36 6.47
C PHE A 84 -13.61 6.98 7.10
N PRO A 85 -13.58 6.89 8.45
CA PRO A 85 -13.28 5.66 9.17
C PRO A 85 -14.41 4.63 9.05
N THR A 86 -14.55 3.99 7.89
CA THR A 86 -15.58 2.98 7.60
C THR A 86 -15.41 1.75 8.49
N TRP A 87 -14.19 1.52 9.01
CA TRP A 87 -13.87 0.45 9.96
C TRP A 87 -14.67 0.53 11.25
N HIS A 88 -15.16 1.70 11.65
CA HIS A 88 -16.01 1.85 12.84
C HIS A 88 -17.37 1.15 12.69
N ARG A 89 -17.85 0.94 11.46
CA ARG A 89 -19.16 0.32 11.19
C ARG A 89 -19.08 -1.20 10.97
N ILE A 90 -17.92 -1.74 10.54
CA ILE A 90 -17.83 -3.13 10.01
C ILE A 90 -16.63 -3.94 10.57
N GLY A 91 -15.62 -3.30 11.17
CA GLY A 91 -14.37 -3.96 11.59
C GLY A 91 -14.45 -4.69 12.94
N ILE A 92 -13.63 -5.74 13.09
CA ILE A 92 -13.41 -6.47 14.36
C ILE A 92 -12.87 -5.56 15.46
N ASP A 93 -12.23 -4.43 15.11
CA ASP A 93 -11.84 -3.35 16.03
C ASP A 93 -13.00 -2.90 16.95
N ARG A 94 -14.28 -3.03 16.52
CA ARG A 94 -15.45 -2.75 17.38
C ARG A 94 -15.63 -3.79 18.49
N LEU A 95 -15.38 -5.07 18.21
CA LEU A 95 -15.56 -6.17 19.19
C LEU A 95 -14.55 -6.07 20.33
N LEU A 96 -13.37 -5.50 20.07
CA LEU A 96 -12.31 -5.37 21.07
C LEU A 96 -12.37 -4.07 21.90
N LYS A 97 -13.26 -3.12 21.58
CA LYS A 97 -13.47 -1.86 22.34
C LYS A 97 -12.15 -1.16 22.72
N ILE A 98 -11.17 -1.17 21.82
CA ILE A 98 -9.96 -0.35 21.93
C ILE A 98 -10.27 0.92 21.14
N SER A 99 -11.04 1.83 21.76
CA SER A 99 -11.33 3.16 21.23
C SER A 99 -10.83 4.23 22.17
#